data_AF-A0A401S4X8-F1
#
_entry.id   AF-A0A401S4X8-F1
#
_cell.length_a   1.000
_cell.length_b   1.000
_cell.length_c   1.000
_cell.angle_alpha   90.00
_cell.angle_beta   90.00
_cell.angle_gamma   90.00
#
_symmetry.space_group_name_H-M   'P 1'
#
loop_
_entity.id
_entity.type
_entity.pdbx_description
1 polymer ?
#
loop_
_entity_poly.entity_id
_entity_poly.type
_entity_poly.pdbx_seq_one_letter_code
_entity_poly.pdbx_strand_id
1 'polypeptide(L)'
;MSCAISILQQHIADELALVDRVADKLRGEALDLLHGSLFLKSKISADTDFLVTEDSKICIICAGVRQAVGEVKRRQLQKNVATYKEIIPQLVKHSPNAVLLIVTNPVDIMTYVAWKLSGFPKHRVIGTGTDLDTARFRFLLGAKLRINPVSVHAYIIGEQGDESVAIWSSANVAGVNLESLDEKLANEQGDQIHKKVIESLPCVLGITGVCGILRQRLKEKEETKLKNSVENLLKIQREIVL
;
A
#
# COMPACT_ATOMS: atom_id res chain seq x y z
N MET A 1 -3.21 14.15 -3.12
CA MET A 1 -4.19 14.39 -4.20
C MET A 1 -4.83 13.13 -4.75
N SER A 2 -4.14 12.27 -5.51
CA SER A 2 -4.80 11.12 -6.18
C SER A 2 -5.65 10.24 -5.26
N CYS A 3 -5.19 9.96 -4.02
CA CYS A 3 -6.00 9.26 -3.01
C CYS A 3 -7.23 10.07 -2.59
N ALA A 4 -7.04 11.35 -2.25
CA ALA A 4 -8.09 12.26 -1.80
C ALA A 4 -9.22 12.43 -2.83
N ILE A 5 -8.90 12.69 -4.10
CA ILE A 5 -9.95 12.86 -5.13
C ILE A 5 -10.74 11.57 -5.37
N SER A 6 -10.09 10.40 -5.35
CA SER A 6 -10.79 9.10 -5.44
C SER A 6 -11.71 8.85 -4.24
N ILE A 7 -11.29 9.20 -3.02
CA ILE A 7 -12.11 9.09 -1.80
C ILE A 7 -13.35 9.98 -1.90
N LEU A 8 -13.17 11.24 -2.33
CA LEU A 8 -14.23 12.22 -2.51
C LEU A 8 -15.23 11.80 -3.61
N GLN A 9 -14.74 11.27 -4.74
CA GLN A 9 -15.56 10.77 -5.84
C GLN A 9 -16.32 9.47 -5.51
N GLN A 10 -15.76 8.60 -4.67
CA GLN A 10 -16.46 7.41 -4.19
C GLN A 10 -17.44 7.70 -3.04
N HIS A 11 -17.44 8.93 -2.50
CA HIS A 11 -18.29 9.39 -1.40
C HIS A 11 -18.20 8.52 -0.12
N ILE A 12 -17.00 8.00 0.20
CA ILE A 12 -16.79 7.06 1.32
C ILE A 12 -16.44 7.73 2.66
N ALA A 13 -16.42 9.07 2.73
CA ALA A 13 -16.11 9.83 3.93
C ALA A 13 -16.90 11.15 3.97
N ASP A 14 -17.47 11.47 5.13
CA ASP A 14 -18.22 12.73 5.35
C ASP A 14 -17.29 13.93 5.60
N GLU A 15 -16.06 13.68 6.07
CA GLU A 15 -15.01 14.68 6.20
C GLU A 15 -13.66 14.15 5.70
N LEU A 16 -12.89 15.03 5.04
CA LEU A 16 -11.53 14.79 4.58
C LEU A 16 -10.60 15.88 5.11
N ALA A 17 -9.69 15.50 6.01
CA ALA A 17 -8.58 16.33 6.45
C ALA A 17 -7.33 16.13 5.58
N LEU A 18 -6.64 17.22 5.22
CA LEU A 18 -5.37 17.21 4.50
C LEU A 18 -4.26 17.86 5.34
N VAL A 19 -3.12 17.18 5.46
CA VAL A 19 -1.91 17.72 6.11
C VAL A 19 -0.71 17.56 5.19
N ASP A 20 0.01 18.66 4.97
CA ASP A 20 1.33 18.72 4.34
C ASP A 20 2.10 19.87 5.01
N ARG A 21 3.42 19.74 5.16
CA ARG A 21 4.28 20.80 5.73
C ARG A 21 4.44 22.01 4.81
N VAL A 22 4.10 21.90 3.52
CA VAL A 22 4.25 22.97 2.53
C VAL A 22 2.94 23.77 2.43
N ALA A 23 2.79 24.76 3.31
CA ALA A 23 1.55 25.53 3.50
C ALA A 23 0.93 26.08 2.20
N ASP A 24 1.70 26.75 1.35
CA ASP A 24 1.18 27.33 0.08
C ASP A 24 0.64 26.25 -0.87
N LYS A 25 1.34 25.12 -0.95
CA LYS A 25 0.92 23.98 -1.76
C LYS A 25 -0.33 23.34 -1.18
N LEU A 26 -0.37 23.10 0.13
CA LEU A 26 -1.54 22.56 0.83
C LEU A 26 -2.77 23.44 0.61
N ARG A 27 -2.61 24.77 0.75
CA ARG A 27 -3.67 25.76 0.50
C ARG A 27 -4.19 25.70 -0.93
N GLY A 28 -3.30 25.67 -1.92
CA GLY A 28 -3.70 25.59 -3.34
C GLY A 28 -4.46 24.29 -3.66
N GLU A 29 -3.90 23.16 -3.22
CA GLU A 29 -4.47 21.82 -3.42
C GLU A 29 -5.84 21.65 -2.70
N ALA A 30 -6.01 22.26 -1.53
CA ALA A 30 -7.28 22.25 -0.79
C ALA A 30 -8.33 23.19 -1.42
N LEU A 31 -7.93 24.38 -1.90
CA LEU A 31 -8.83 25.31 -2.58
C LEU A 31 -9.39 24.73 -3.88
N ASP A 32 -8.59 23.98 -4.65
CA ASP A 32 -9.05 23.29 -5.86
C ASP A 32 -10.18 22.28 -5.56
N LEU A 33 -10.01 21.46 -4.52
CA LEU A 33 -11.05 20.54 -4.05
C LEU A 33 -12.29 21.27 -3.48
N LEU A 34 -12.09 22.39 -2.78
CA LEU A 34 -13.18 23.22 -2.23
C LEU A 34 -13.98 23.93 -3.34
N HIS A 35 -13.36 24.38 -4.44
CA HIS A 35 -14.08 24.87 -5.61
C HIS A 35 -14.92 23.76 -6.27
N GLY A 36 -14.45 22.51 -6.20
CA GLY A 36 -15.20 21.32 -6.62
C GLY A 36 -16.36 20.92 -5.69
N SER A 37 -16.55 21.57 -4.53
CA SER A 37 -17.50 21.14 -3.48
C SER A 37 -18.95 20.95 -3.93
N LEU A 38 -19.42 21.70 -4.94
CA LEU A 38 -20.76 21.52 -5.53
C LEU A 38 -21.00 20.10 -6.09
N PHE A 39 -19.94 19.39 -6.47
CA PHE A 39 -19.99 18.03 -7.02
C PHE A 39 -19.65 16.95 -5.98
N LEU A 40 -19.38 17.36 -4.73
CA LEU A 40 -18.91 16.51 -3.63
C LEU A 40 -19.92 16.54 -2.47
N LYS A 41 -19.73 15.64 -1.50
CA LYS A 41 -20.59 15.52 -0.31
C LYS A 41 -19.83 15.71 1.00
N SER A 42 -18.50 15.66 0.95
CA SER A 42 -17.63 15.69 2.11
C SER A 42 -17.24 17.12 2.49
N LYS A 43 -17.20 17.41 3.78
CA LYS A 43 -16.46 18.56 4.33
C LYS A 43 -14.97 18.36 4.05
N ILE A 44 -14.28 19.40 3.60
CA ILE A 44 -12.83 19.37 3.33
C ILE A 44 -12.15 20.37 4.25
N SER A 45 -11.14 19.91 4.98
CA SER A 45 -10.33 20.69 5.90
C SER A 45 -8.85 20.48 5.59
N ALA A 46 -8.01 21.51 5.79
CA ALA A 46 -6.59 21.44 5.48
C ALA A 46 -5.77 22.38 6.35
N ASP A 47 -4.77 21.85 7.04
CA ASP A 47 -3.84 22.62 7.87
C ASP A 47 -2.45 21.93 7.91
N THR A 48 -1.43 22.69 8.26
CA THR A 48 -0.11 22.19 8.63
C THR A 48 -0.09 21.53 10.02
N ASP A 49 -0.99 21.91 10.92
CA ASP A 49 -1.14 21.32 12.25
C ASP A 49 -1.96 20.01 12.19
N PHE A 50 -1.55 19.01 12.95
CA PHE A 50 -2.23 17.73 13.06
C PHE A 50 -3.55 17.80 13.83
N LEU A 51 -3.85 18.91 14.52
CA LEU A 51 -5.18 19.19 15.10
C LEU A 51 -6.32 19.01 14.07
N VAL A 52 -6.09 19.32 12.79
CA VAL A 52 -7.09 19.13 11.72
C VAL A 52 -7.44 17.65 11.47
N THR A 53 -6.65 16.71 12.01
CA THR A 53 -6.85 15.26 11.87
C THR A 53 -7.58 14.61 13.05
N GLU A 54 -8.14 15.40 13.97
CA GLU A 54 -8.82 14.90 15.17
C GLU A 54 -9.96 13.91 14.84
N ASP A 55 -10.06 12.84 15.63
CA ASP A 55 -11.08 11.79 15.56
C ASP A 55 -11.25 11.07 14.19
N SER A 56 -10.25 11.14 13.31
CA SER A 56 -10.18 10.41 12.04
C SER A 56 -10.34 8.90 12.23
N LYS A 57 -11.08 8.24 11.34
CA LYS A 57 -11.25 6.78 11.37
C LYS A 57 -10.19 6.04 10.55
N ILE A 58 -9.66 6.66 9.49
CA ILE A 58 -8.53 6.18 8.69
C ILE A 58 -7.57 7.34 8.46
N CYS A 59 -6.28 7.16 8.75
CA CYS A 59 -5.22 8.11 8.42
C CYS A 59 -4.34 7.52 7.31
N ILE A 60 -4.28 8.18 6.15
CA ILE A 60 -3.52 7.69 4.99
C ILE A 60 -2.19 8.44 4.88
N ILE A 61 -1.07 7.76 5.13
CA ILE A 61 0.26 8.37 5.12
C ILE A 61 0.95 8.13 3.78
N CYS A 62 0.91 9.17 2.95
CA CYS A 62 1.62 9.29 1.67
C CYS A 62 2.87 10.18 1.74
N ALA A 63 3.21 10.69 2.93
CA ALA A 63 4.34 11.60 3.14
C ALA A 63 5.67 10.85 3.07
N GLY A 64 6.56 11.25 2.16
CA GLY A 64 7.87 10.63 1.99
C GLY A 64 8.81 11.42 1.09
N VAL A 65 10.11 11.18 1.25
CA VAL A 65 11.16 11.84 0.48
C VAL A 65 11.35 11.12 -0.86
N ARG A 66 11.24 11.86 -1.96
CA ARG A 66 11.62 11.37 -3.30
C ARG A 66 13.11 11.08 -3.35
N GLN A 67 13.50 9.92 -3.87
CA GLN A 67 14.91 9.57 -4.08
C GLN A 67 15.56 10.57 -5.03
N ALA A 68 16.68 11.18 -4.62
CA ALA A 68 17.50 11.96 -5.55
C ALA A 68 18.24 11.02 -6.52
N VAL A 69 18.52 11.48 -7.74
CA VAL A 69 19.28 10.70 -8.72
C VAL A 69 20.67 10.38 -8.15
N GLY A 70 21.00 9.09 -8.05
CA GLY A 70 22.24 8.61 -7.43
C GLY A 70 22.22 8.48 -5.90
N GLU A 71 21.12 8.79 -5.21
CA GLU A 71 21.03 8.58 -3.75
C GLU A 71 20.89 7.10 -3.39
N VAL A 72 21.71 6.63 -2.43
CA VAL A 72 21.67 5.26 -1.90
C VAL A 72 20.33 4.99 -1.19
N LYS A 73 19.60 3.91 -1.57
CA LYS A 73 18.29 3.49 -1.00
C LYS A 73 18.21 3.67 0.54
N ARG A 74 19.27 3.26 1.26
CA ARG A 74 19.36 3.34 2.75
C ARG A 74 19.27 4.76 3.32
N ARG A 75 19.82 5.79 2.64
CA ARG A 75 19.72 7.19 3.09
C ARG A 75 18.29 7.73 2.95
N GLN A 76 17.61 7.37 1.86
CA GLN A 76 16.20 7.70 1.66
C GLN A 76 15.32 7.06 2.73
N LEU A 77 15.55 5.78 3.06
CA LEU A 77 14.86 5.10 4.16
C LEU A 77 15.05 5.82 5.50
N GLN A 78 16.28 6.21 5.85
CA GLN A 78 16.56 6.95 7.09
C GLN A 78 15.82 8.31 7.14
N LYS A 79 15.72 9.03 6.02
CA LYS A 79 14.92 10.26 5.93
C LYS A 79 13.43 9.99 6.14
N ASN A 80 12.87 8.97 5.49
CA ASN A 80 11.46 8.59 5.66
C ASN A 80 11.15 8.16 7.11
N VAL A 81 12.07 7.42 7.76
CA VAL A 81 11.96 7.07 9.18
C VAL A 81 11.95 8.32 10.06
N ALA A 82 12.84 9.29 9.82
CA ALA A 82 12.86 10.55 10.58
C ALA A 82 11.53 11.32 10.45
N THR A 83 11.02 11.49 9.23
CA THR A 83 9.69 12.08 8.98
C THR A 83 8.56 11.29 9.67
N TYR A 84 8.66 9.97 9.80
CA TYR A 84 7.66 9.18 10.53
C TYR A 84 7.75 9.38 12.06
N LYS A 85 8.93 9.68 12.62
CA LYS A 85 9.06 10.06 14.05
C LYS A 85 8.37 11.39 14.36
N GLU A 86 8.24 12.28 13.38
CA GLU A 86 7.50 13.55 13.49
C GLU A 86 5.98 13.33 13.32
N ILE A 87 5.58 12.61 12.26
CA ILE A 87 4.17 12.49 11.84
C ILE A 87 3.37 11.50 12.71
N ILE A 88 3.89 10.29 12.94
CA ILE A 88 3.09 9.18 13.51
C ILE A 88 2.64 9.48 14.96
N PRO A 89 3.46 10.04 15.87
CA PRO A 89 3.01 10.36 17.22
C PRO A 89 1.91 11.42 17.28
N GLN A 90 1.90 12.40 16.36
CA GLN A 90 0.84 13.42 16.31
C GLN A 90 -0.48 12.82 15.81
N LEU A 91 -0.45 12.00 14.76
CA LEU A 91 -1.64 11.27 14.28
C LEU A 91 -2.24 10.38 15.37
N VAL A 92 -1.41 9.69 16.16
CA VAL A 92 -1.89 8.85 17.29
C VAL A 92 -2.46 9.69 18.43
N LYS A 93 -1.88 10.87 18.71
CA LYS A 93 -2.36 11.80 19.74
C LYS A 93 -3.73 12.39 19.41
N HIS A 94 -3.99 12.73 18.15
CA HIS A 94 -5.28 13.32 17.71
C HIS A 94 -6.31 12.28 17.23
N SER A 95 -5.86 11.10 16.81
CA SER A 95 -6.70 10.01 16.30
C SER A 95 -6.33 8.64 16.89
N PRO A 96 -6.45 8.43 18.21
CA PRO A 96 -6.03 7.19 18.88
C PRO A 96 -6.81 5.94 18.44
N ASN A 97 -7.98 6.13 17.81
CA ASN A 97 -8.87 5.08 17.32
C ASN A 97 -8.72 4.77 15.81
N ALA A 98 -7.89 5.51 15.07
CA ALA A 98 -7.75 5.33 13.62
C ALA A 98 -7.16 3.98 13.19
N VAL A 99 -7.39 3.61 11.94
CA VAL A 99 -6.54 2.68 11.19
C VAL A 99 -5.51 3.50 10.38
N LEU A 100 -4.23 3.15 10.49
CA LEU A 100 -3.16 3.76 9.69
C LEU A 100 -3.00 2.99 8.37
N LEU A 101 -3.14 3.68 7.24
CA LEU A 101 -2.88 3.13 5.91
C LEU A 101 -1.60 3.76 5.33
N ILE A 102 -0.58 2.96 5.12
CA ILE A 102 0.76 3.38 4.73
C ILE A 102 0.93 3.21 3.21
N VAL A 103 1.31 4.29 2.53
CA VAL A 103 1.54 4.35 1.07
C VAL A 103 2.99 4.73 0.75
N THR A 104 3.71 5.33 1.71
CA THR A 104 5.10 5.74 1.52
C THR A 104 6.04 4.54 1.36
N ASN A 105 6.72 4.47 0.22
CA ASN A 105 7.69 3.42 -0.06
C ASN A 105 9.05 3.61 0.66
N PRO A 106 9.77 2.53 1.01
CA PRO A 106 9.41 1.10 0.84
C PRO A 106 8.30 0.67 1.83
N VAL A 107 7.16 0.22 1.32
CA VAL A 107 5.88 0.31 2.05
C VAL A 107 5.81 -0.66 3.23
N ASP A 108 6.28 -1.89 3.09
CA ASP A 108 6.28 -2.89 4.17
C ASP A 108 7.21 -2.47 5.33
N ILE A 109 8.37 -1.86 5.03
CA ILE A 109 9.27 -1.29 6.03
C ILE A 109 8.62 -0.09 6.72
N MET A 110 8.06 0.85 5.95
CA MET A 110 7.39 2.02 6.54
C MET A 110 6.15 1.64 7.35
N THR A 111 5.51 0.50 7.03
CA THR A 111 4.42 -0.10 7.81
C THR A 111 4.93 -0.64 9.15
N TYR A 112 6.06 -1.35 9.16
CA TYR A 112 6.72 -1.75 10.41
C TYR A 112 7.12 -0.54 11.26
N VAL A 113 7.69 0.50 10.65
CA VAL A 113 8.10 1.74 11.33
C VAL A 113 6.88 2.45 11.93
N ALA A 114 5.80 2.62 11.17
CA ALA A 114 4.55 3.19 11.67
C ALA A 114 3.95 2.36 12.81
N TRP A 115 3.98 1.02 12.72
CA TRP A 115 3.51 0.15 13.80
C TRP A 115 4.29 0.36 15.10
N LYS A 116 5.63 0.46 15.02
CA LYS A 116 6.46 0.68 16.21
C LYS A 116 6.34 2.08 16.80
N LEU A 117 6.22 3.11 15.97
CA LEU A 117 6.09 4.50 16.44
C LEU A 117 4.68 4.84 16.93
N SER A 118 3.65 4.15 16.45
CA SER A 118 2.26 4.39 16.88
C SER A 118 1.86 3.67 18.17
N GLY A 119 2.53 2.57 18.51
CA GLY A 119 2.09 1.67 19.58
C GLY A 119 0.75 0.96 19.30
N PHE A 120 0.16 1.12 18.11
CA PHE A 120 -1.13 0.52 17.75
C PHE A 120 -1.05 -1.01 17.69
N PRO A 121 -2.17 -1.72 17.94
CA PRO A 121 -2.24 -3.15 17.66
C PRO A 121 -2.06 -3.40 16.16
N LYS A 122 -1.31 -4.44 15.80
CA LYS A 122 -0.88 -4.73 14.43
C LYS A 122 -2.00 -4.80 13.37
N HIS A 123 -3.25 -5.01 13.76
CA HIS A 123 -4.39 -5.02 12.83
C HIS A 123 -4.83 -3.61 12.39
N ARG A 124 -4.50 -2.55 13.15
CA ARG A 124 -4.79 -1.14 12.81
C ARG A 124 -3.66 -0.44 12.05
N VAL A 125 -2.65 -1.16 11.57
CA VAL A 125 -1.54 -0.59 10.78
C VAL A 125 -1.33 -1.44 9.54
N ILE A 126 -1.61 -0.85 8.37
CA ILE A 126 -1.78 -1.57 7.10
C ILE A 126 -0.92 -0.88 6.04
N GLY A 127 -0.10 -1.63 5.31
CA GLY A 127 0.55 -1.14 4.09
C GLY A 127 -0.32 -1.37 2.87
N THR A 128 -0.24 -0.51 1.85
CA THR A 128 -0.91 -0.77 0.57
C THR A 128 -0.37 -2.01 -0.12
N GLY A 129 0.90 -2.36 0.12
CA GLY A 129 1.47 -3.64 -0.29
C GLY A 129 1.31 -3.91 -1.80
N THR A 130 1.20 -5.17 -2.19
CA THR A 130 1.00 -5.58 -3.59
C THR A 130 -0.43 -5.48 -4.12
N ASP A 131 -1.31 -4.66 -3.53
CA ASP A 131 -2.66 -4.47 -4.10
C ASP A 131 -2.58 -3.85 -5.52
N LEU A 132 -1.81 -2.77 -5.66
CA LEU A 132 -1.56 -2.12 -6.96
C LEU A 132 -0.81 -3.02 -7.95
N ASP A 133 0.12 -3.85 -7.46
CA ASP A 133 0.89 -4.77 -8.31
C ASP A 133 0.07 -6.00 -8.72
N THR A 134 -0.84 -6.45 -7.87
CA THR A 134 -1.88 -7.41 -8.22
C THR A 134 -2.84 -6.83 -9.26
N ALA A 135 -3.26 -5.57 -9.12
CA ALA A 135 -4.07 -4.88 -10.13
C ALA A 135 -3.35 -4.76 -11.48
N ARG A 136 -2.05 -4.41 -11.49
CA ARG A 136 -1.19 -4.40 -12.68
C ARG A 136 -1.07 -5.79 -13.32
N PHE A 137 -0.86 -6.84 -12.51
CA PHE A 137 -0.74 -8.21 -13.00
C PHE A 137 -2.03 -8.70 -13.65
N ARG A 138 -3.18 -8.48 -13.01
CA ARG A 138 -4.51 -8.76 -13.55
C ARG A 138 -4.80 -7.95 -14.83
N PHE A 139 -4.34 -6.71 -14.91
CA PHE A 139 -4.42 -5.89 -16.13
C PHE A 139 -3.62 -6.49 -17.29
N LEU A 140 -2.35 -6.86 -17.07
CA LEU A 140 -1.49 -7.42 -18.12
C LEU A 140 -1.96 -8.81 -18.58
N LEU A 141 -2.42 -9.66 -17.65
CA LEU A 141 -3.07 -10.93 -17.99
C LEU A 141 -4.37 -10.72 -18.75
N GLY A 142 -5.22 -9.78 -18.32
CA GLY A 142 -6.46 -9.43 -19.00
C GLY A 142 -6.23 -8.93 -20.43
N ALA A 143 -5.24 -8.06 -20.63
CA ALA A 143 -4.83 -7.58 -21.95
C ALA A 143 -4.34 -8.72 -22.86
N LYS A 144 -3.52 -9.64 -22.34
CA LYS A 144 -3.03 -10.82 -23.09
C LYS A 144 -4.15 -11.78 -23.47
N LEU A 145 -5.08 -12.05 -22.55
CA LEU A 145 -6.22 -12.94 -22.76
C LEU A 145 -7.41 -12.28 -23.48
N ARG A 146 -7.38 -10.95 -23.68
CA ARG A 146 -8.48 -10.11 -24.19
C ARG A 146 -9.75 -10.18 -23.32
N ILE A 147 -9.56 -10.27 -22.00
CA ILE A 147 -10.62 -10.38 -20.98
C ILE A 147 -10.51 -9.19 -20.02
N ASN A 148 -11.64 -8.73 -19.47
CA ASN A 148 -11.64 -7.66 -18.48
C ASN A 148 -10.82 -8.06 -17.23
N PRO A 149 -9.88 -7.23 -16.74
CA PRO A 149 -9.05 -7.54 -15.56
C PRO A 149 -9.83 -7.89 -14.30
N VAL A 150 -11.09 -7.44 -14.16
CA VAL A 150 -11.99 -7.81 -13.06
C VAL A 150 -12.29 -9.31 -13.07
N SER A 151 -12.42 -9.93 -14.25
CA SER A 151 -12.69 -11.36 -14.46
C SER A 151 -11.44 -12.25 -14.44
N VAL A 152 -10.26 -11.66 -14.34
CA VAL A 152 -9.00 -12.38 -14.09
C VAL A 152 -8.73 -12.41 -12.59
N HIS A 153 -8.48 -13.58 -12.03
CA HIS A 153 -8.19 -13.78 -10.61
C HIS A 153 -6.77 -14.33 -10.46
N ALA A 154 -5.83 -13.45 -10.18
CA ALA A 154 -4.43 -13.79 -9.91
C ALA A 154 -3.90 -12.81 -8.85
N TYR A 155 -2.90 -13.24 -8.08
CA TYR A 155 -2.34 -12.48 -6.95
C TYR A 155 -0.82 -12.37 -7.06
N ILE A 156 -0.28 -11.19 -6.74
CA ILE A 156 1.13 -11.04 -6.35
C ILE A 156 1.17 -10.89 -4.84
N ILE A 157 2.01 -11.67 -4.17
CA ILE A 157 2.35 -11.49 -2.75
C ILE A 157 3.81 -11.00 -2.65
N GLY A 158 4.00 -9.87 -1.94
CA GLY A 158 5.20 -9.03 -2.07
C GLY A 158 5.03 -7.57 -1.54
N GLU A 159 5.90 -6.66 -1.97
CA GLU A 159 6.00 -5.20 -1.70
C GLU A 159 5.98 -4.48 -3.06
N GLN A 160 6.29 -3.19 -3.02
CA GLN A 160 7.02 -2.51 -4.07
C GLN A 160 8.59 -2.66 -4.01
N GLY A 161 9.19 -3.89 -3.98
CA GLY A 161 10.66 -4.17 -3.88
C GLY A 161 11.29 -5.07 -4.99
N ASP A 162 12.23 -6.02 -4.73
CA ASP A 162 13.21 -6.55 -5.76
C ASP A 162 13.00 -7.94 -6.53
N GLU A 163 12.98 -9.21 -6.00
CA GLU A 163 12.62 -10.49 -6.78
C GLU A 163 11.51 -11.50 -6.17
N SER A 164 10.26 -11.63 -6.73
CA SER A 164 8.94 -11.93 -6.00
C SER A 164 8.17 -13.25 -6.22
N VAL A 165 6.89 -13.33 -5.75
CA VAL A 165 5.91 -14.41 -5.95
C VAL A 165 4.56 -13.94 -6.53
N ALA A 166 4.38 -14.10 -7.85
CA ALA A 166 3.07 -14.23 -8.46
C ALA A 166 2.58 -15.66 -8.22
N ILE A 167 1.38 -15.83 -7.68
CA ILE A 167 0.85 -17.15 -7.29
C ILE A 167 0.14 -17.78 -8.49
N TRP A 168 0.94 -18.28 -9.44
CA TRP A 168 0.48 -18.96 -10.65
C TRP A 168 -0.37 -20.19 -10.34
N SER A 169 -0.08 -20.89 -9.23
CA SER A 169 -0.92 -21.99 -8.74
C SER A 169 -2.37 -21.59 -8.42
N SER A 170 -2.62 -20.29 -8.18
CA SER A 170 -3.97 -19.72 -7.95
C SER A 170 -4.55 -18.97 -9.15
N ALA A 171 -3.73 -18.67 -10.17
CA ALA A 171 -4.12 -17.80 -11.28
C ALA A 171 -5.18 -18.46 -12.16
N ASN A 172 -6.37 -17.86 -12.24
CA ASN A 172 -7.52 -18.41 -12.92
C ASN A 172 -8.40 -17.35 -13.61
N VAL A 173 -9.22 -17.81 -14.55
CA VAL A 173 -10.32 -17.05 -15.16
C VAL A 173 -11.57 -17.91 -15.06
N ALA A 174 -12.66 -17.36 -14.48
CA ALA A 174 -13.90 -18.09 -14.22
C ALA A 174 -13.70 -19.45 -13.51
N GLY A 175 -12.69 -19.57 -12.63
CA GLY A 175 -12.33 -20.80 -11.93
C GLY A 175 -11.41 -21.76 -12.70
N VAL A 176 -11.18 -21.56 -14.00
CA VAL A 176 -10.25 -22.37 -14.80
C VAL A 176 -8.83 -21.86 -14.59
N ASN A 177 -7.94 -22.70 -14.07
CA ASN A 177 -6.55 -22.36 -13.78
C ASN A 177 -5.72 -22.17 -15.06
N LEU A 178 -4.98 -21.06 -15.16
CA LEU A 178 -4.24 -20.66 -16.35
C LEU A 178 -2.97 -21.49 -16.58
N GLU A 179 -2.29 -21.91 -15.52
CA GLU A 179 -1.11 -22.78 -15.58
C GLU A 179 -1.45 -24.16 -16.18
N SER A 180 -2.67 -24.65 -15.93
CA SER A 180 -3.18 -25.91 -16.49
C SER A 180 -3.58 -25.85 -17.97
N LEU A 181 -3.66 -24.66 -18.55
CA LEU A 181 -4.02 -24.44 -19.97
C LEU A 181 -2.78 -24.17 -20.85
N ASP A 182 -1.77 -23.47 -20.33
CA ASP A 182 -0.54 -23.15 -21.06
C ASP A 182 0.64 -22.96 -20.08
N GLU A 183 1.48 -24.00 -19.97
CA GLU A 183 2.69 -23.95 -19.14
C GLU A 183 3.68 -22.86 -19.60
N LYS A 184 3.69 -22.46 -20.88
CA LYS A 184 4.57 -21.39 -21.37
C LYS A 184 4.09 -20.00 -20.96
N LEU A 185 2.78 -19.83 -20.81
CA LEU A 185 2.17 -18.61 -20.26
C LEU A 185 2.70 -18.31 -18.85
N ALA A 186 2.85 -19.35 -18.03
CA ALA A 186 3.43 -19.26 -16.69
C ALA A 186 4.97 -19.18 -16.70
N ASN A 187 5.67 -20.04 -17.46
CA ASN A 187 7.12 -20.19 -17.35
C ASN A 187 7.95 -19.19 -18.18
N GLU A 188 7.56 -18.85 -19.41
CA GLU A 188 8.42 -18.04 -20.31
C GLU A 188 8.07 -16.54 -20.29
N GLN A 189 6.79 -16.21 -20.16
CA GLN A 189 6.30 -14.82 -20.15
C GLN A 189 5.85 -14.34 -18.77
N GLY A 190 5.64 -15.25 -17.82
CA GLY A 190 5.25 -14.92 -16.45
C GLY A 190 6.33 -14.13 -15.70
N ASP A 191 7.55 -14.67 -15.62
CA ASP A 191 8.68 -14.03 -14.92
C ASP A 191 9.12 -12.69 -15.56
N GLN A 192 8.75 -12.39 -16.82
CA GLN A 192 8.97 -11.06 -17.43
C GLN A 192 8.00 -9.98 -16.94
N ILE A 193 6.78 -10.38 -16.56
CA ILE A 193 5.70 -9.48 -16.10
C ILE A 193 5.83 -9.13 -14.60
N HIS A 194 6.65 -9.88 -13.86
CA HIS A 194 6.37 -10.19 -12.46
C HIS A 194 7.29 -9.52 -11.41
N LYS A 195 8.48 -9.03 -11.78
CA LYS A 195 9.51 -8.56 -10.82
C LYS A 195 9.20 -7.21 -10.12
N LYS A 196 8.50 -7.20 -8.95
CA LYS A 196 8.56 -6.23 -7.79
C LYS A 196 7.80 -6.70 -6.47
N VAL A 197 8.36 -6.50 -5.22
CA VAL A 197 8.49 -7.59 -4.15
C VAL A 197 8.74 -7.31 -2.61
N ILE A 198 8.27 -8.20 -1.67
CA ILE A 198 8.41 -8.37 -0.16
C ILE A 198 7.48 -7.61 0.88
N GLU A 199 6.34 -8.08 1.42
CA GLU A 199 5.65 -9.37 1.44
C GLU A 199 4.20 -9.30 2.03
N SER A 200 3.23 -8.94 1.18
CA SER A 200 1.81 -8.81 1.50
C SER A 200 1.05 -10.13 1.38
N LEU A 201 0.27 -10.51 2.40
CA LEU A 201 -0.66 -11.66 2.31
C LEU A 201 -2.10 -11.21 2.00
N PRO A 202 -2.92 -12.01 1.31
CA PRO A 202 -4.33 -11.66 1.08
C PRO A 202 -5.10 -11.62 2.40
N CYS A 203 -5.46 -10.41 2.83
CA CYS A 203 -6.09 -10.13 4.12
C CYS A 203 -7.59 -9.83 3.96
N VAL A 204 -8.38 -10.23 4.96
CA VAL A 204 -9.76 -9.77 5.13
C VAL A 204 -9.72 -8.45 5.89
N LEU A 205 -10.21 -7.38 5.26
CA LEU A 205 -10.30 -6.05 5.86
C LEU A 205 -11.73 -5.78 6.38
N GLY A 206 -11.82 -5.04 7.47
CA GLY A 206 -13.07 -4.54 8.05
C GLY A 206 -12.86 -3.23 8.79
N ILE A 207 -13.88 -2.76 9.52
CA ILE A 207 -13.87 -1.44 10.18
C ILE A 207 -12.76 -1.26 11.23
N THR A 208 -12.24 -2.36 11.78
CA THR A 208 -11.10 -2.37 12.73
C THR A 208 -9.74 -2.61 12.05
N GLY A 209 -9.68 -2.65 10.73
CA GLY A 209 -8.49 -2.98 9.95
C GLY A 209 -8.44 -4.48 9.58
N VAL A 210 -7.31 -5.14 9.79
CA VAL A 210 -7.11 -6.55 9.38
C VAL A 210 -7.86 -7.51 10.32
N CYS A 211 -8.96 -8.09 9.82
CA CYS A 211 -9.79 -9.04 10.54
C CYS A 211 -9.38 -10.51 10.33
N GLY A 212 -8.65 -10.84 9.26
CA GLY A 212 -8.20 -12.20 8.97
C GLY A 212 -7.15 -12.27 7.87
N ILE A 213 -6.49 -13.43 7.74
CA ILE A 213 -5.44 -13.68 6.73
C ILE A 213 -5.78 -14.99 6.01
N LEU A 214 -5.86 -14.97 4.68
CA LEU A 214 -6.16 -16.14 3.87
C LEU A 214 -4.91 -17.02 3.71
N ARG A 215 -4.96 -18.24 4.27
CA ARG A 215 -3.90 -19.24 4.14
C ARG A 215 -3.98 -19.94 2.77
N GLN A 216 -3.46 -19.28 1.73
CA GLN A 216 -3.30 -19.89 0.41
C GLN A 216 -2.37 -21.13 0.50
N ARG A 217 -2.64 -22.14 -0.31
CA ARG A 217 -1.70 -23.25 -0.55
C ARG A 217 -0.75 -22.82 -1.67
N LEU A 218 0.55 -22.86 -1.40
CA LEU A 218 1.60 -22.49 -2.34
C LEU A 218 2.34 -23.76 -2.81
N LYS A 219 2.94 -23.72 -4.01
CA LYS A 219 3.92 -24.72 -4.44
C LYS A 219 5.27 -24.44 -3.77
N GLU A 220 6.13 -25.46 -3.64
CA GLU A 220 7.46 -25.33 -3.02
C GLU A 220 8.31 -24.19 -3.62
N LYS A 221 8.24 -23.99 -4.94
CA LYS A 221 8.90 -22.85 -5.62
C LYS A 221 8.36 -21.49 -5.16
N GLU A 222 7.04 -21.37 -5.02
CA GLU A 222 6.37 -20.15 -4.56
C GLU A 222 6.71 -19.88 -3.09
N GLU A 223 6.63 -20.90 -2.23
CA GLU A 223 7.01 -20.82 -0.82
C GLU A 223 8.51 -20.50 -0.62
N THR A 224 9.39 -20.99 -1.49
CA THR A 224 10.82 -20.69 -1.44
C THR A 224 11.13 -19.26 -1.90
N LYS A 225 10.50 -18.77 -3.00
CA LYS A 225 10.60 -17.35 -3.38
C LYS A 225 10.10 -16.46 -2.22
N LEU A 226 9.01 -16.86 -1.53
CA LEU A 226 8.47 -16.17 -0.36
C LEU A 226 9.46 -16.14 0.83
N LYS A 227 10.03 -17.28 1.25
CA LYS A 227 11.00 -17.34 2.36
C LYS A 227 12.24 -16.46 2.13
N ASN A 228 12.78 -16.48 0.91
CA ASN A 228 13.89 -15.61 0.52
C ASN A 228 13.52 -14.12 0.61
N SER A 229 12.27 -13.81 0.28
CA SER A 229 11.64 -12.50 0.40
C SER A 229 11.60 -12.06 1.88
N VAL A 230 10.98 -12.82 2.79
CA VAL A 230 11.00 -12.56 4.26
C VAL A 230 12.40 -12.24 4.78
N GLU A 231 13.39 -13.07 4.44
CA GLU A 231 14.75 -12.94 4.96
C GLU A 231 15.40 -11.59 4.63
N ASN A 232 15.14 -11.03 3.45
CA ASN A 232 15.73 -9.77 3.04
C ASN A 232 15.12 -8.58 3.80
N LEU A 233 13.80 -8.57 4.02
CA LEU A 233 13.19 -7.58 4.92
C LEU A 233 13.72 -7.70 6.34
N LEU A 234 13.83 -8.92 6.90
CA LEU A 234 14.38 -9.11 8.25
C LEU A 234 15.83 -8.63 8.38
N LYS A 235 16.64 -8.69 7.32
CA LYS A 235 17.99 -8.12 7.28
C LYS A 235 17.93 -6.58 7.35
N ILE A 236 17.12 -5.94 6.50
CA ILE A 236 16.98 -4.47 6.48
C ILE A 236 16.36 -3.95 7.79
N GLN A 237 15.33 -4.61 8.33
CA GLN A 237 14.64 -4.24 9.56
C GLN A 237 15.58 -4.17 10.77
N ARG A 238 16.59 -5.05 10.84
CA ARG A 238 17.62 -5.05 11.89
C ARG A 238 18.58 -3.86 11.81
N GLU A 239 18.65 -3.17 10.67
CA GLU A 239 19.49 -1.99 10.47
C GLU A 239 18.80 -0.65 10.82
N ILE A 240 17.51 -0.68 11.20
CA ILE A 240 16.70 0.52 11.44
C ILE A 240 16.77 0.92 12.91
N VAL A 241 17.24 2.15 13.16
CA VAL A 241 17.23 2.79 14.49
C VAL A 241 15.95 3.61 14.64
N LEU A 242 14.96 3.01 15.32
CA LEU A 242 13.70 3.63 15.69
C LEU A 242 13.85 4.72 16.76
#